data_AF-A0A1Q7HQE2-F1
#
_entry.id   AF-A0A1Q7HQE2-F1
#
_cell.length_a   1.000
_cell.length_b   1.000
_cell.length_c   1.000
_cell.angle_alpha   90.00
_cell.angle_beta   90.00
_cell.angle_gamma   90.00
#
_symmetry.space_group_name_H-M   'P 1'
#
loop_
_entity.id
_entity.type
_entity.pdbx_description
1 polymer ?
#
loop_
_entity_poly.entity_id
_entity_poly.type
_entity_poly.pdbx_seq_one_letter_code
_entity_poly.pdbx_strand_id
1 'polypeptide(L)'
;MPDSLGYSDAVMDHYRNPRNVGEVPGSPAVGQVGDPTTGDVLKISLRIENGVIVEALFKSFGCTAAIASGSMATTLVAGKTIEEAARLTNREVVLALGGLPESKIQCSVLAEQAIQEALRRHHETLEMTREAQRCR
;
A
#
# COMPACT_ATOMS: atom_id res chain seq x y z
N MET A 1 -1.36 -25.40 -13.13
CA MET A 1 -0.85 -24.83 -14.39
C MET A 1 -0.90 -23.32 -14.17
N PRO A 2 0.23 -22.61 -14.05
CA PRO A 2 0.17 -21.15 -13.95
C PRO A 2 -0.32 -20.60 -15.29
N ASP A 3 -1.31 -19.70 -15.25
CA ASP A 3 -1.79 -19.00 -16.44
C ASP A 3 -0.61 -18.32 -17.16
N SER A 4 -0.65 -18.28 -18.49
CA SER A 4 0.42 -18.02 -19.47
C SER A 4 1.25 -16.72 -19.32
N LEU A 5 1.09 -15.99 -18.23
CA LEU A 5 1.79 -14.76 -17.85
C LEU A 5 2.69 -14.91 -16.61
N GLY A 6 2.77 -16.10 -16.00
CA GLY A 6 3.62 -16.35 -14.83
C GLY A 6 3.08 -15.73 -13.54
N TYR A 7 1.79 -15.42 -13.49
CA TYR A 7 1.12 -14.94 -12.28
C TYR A 7 0.57 -16.13 -11.48
N SER A 8 0.70 -16.03 -10.16
CA SER A 8 0.11 -16.98 -9.22
C SER A 8 -1.42 -16.80 -9.13
N ASP A 9 -2.10 -17.82 -8.61
CA ASP A 9 -3.54 -17.76 -8.34
C ASP A 9 -3.89 -16.60 -7.38
N ALA A 10 -2.98 -16.26 -6.45
CA ALA A 10 -3.16 -15.15 -5.52
C ALA A 10 -3.14 -13.77 -6.20
N VAL A 11 -2.25 -13.57 -7.18
CA VAL A 11 -2.24 -12.33 -7.98
C VAL A 11 -3.55 -12.19 -8.75
N MET A 12 -4.03 -13.28 -9.33
CA MET A 12 -5.28 -13.29 -10.10
C MET A 12 -6.50 -13.08 -9.20
N ASP A 13 -6.51 -13.62 -7.97
CA ASP A 13 -7.56 -13.36 -6.96
C ASP A 13 -7.61 -11.88 -6.59
N HIS A 14 -6.46 -11.30 -6.23
CA HIS A 14 -6.40 -9.87 -5.87
C HIS A 14 -6.64 -8.92 -7.05
N TYR A 15 -6.41 -9.38 -8.28
CA TYR A 15 -6.78 -8.61 -9.47
C TYR A 15 -8.29 -8.68 -9.76
N ARG A 16 -8.90 -9.87 -9.68
CA ARG A 16 -10.33 -10.05 -9.96
C ARG A 16 -11.21 -9.52 -8.84
N ASN A 17 -10.76 -9.64 -7.60
CA ASN A 17 -11.47 -9.18 -6.40
C ASN A 17 -10.54 -8.36 -5.50
N PRO A 18 -10.14 -7.15 -5.94
CA PRO A 18 -9.25 -6.32 -5.16
C PRO A 18 -9.90 -5.93 -3.83
N ARG A 19 -9.27 -6.32 -2.73
CA ARG A 19 -9.70 -6.01 -1.37
C ARG A 19 -9.29 -4.60 -1.01
N ASN A 20 -10.21 -3.84 -0.40
CA ASN A 20 -9.96 -2.48 0.11
C ASN A 20 -9.71 -1.41 -0.95
N VAL A 21 -10.40 -1.48 -2.09
CA VAL A 21 -10.36 -0.39 -3.09
C VAL A 21 -11.14 0.82 -2.60
N GLY A 22 -10.49 1.98 -2.55
CA GLY A 22 -11.13 3.22 -2.14
C GLY A 22 -10.12 4.29 -1.74
N GLU A 23 -10.63 5.38 -1.17
CA GLU A 23 -9.82 6.34 -0.43
C GLU A 23 -10.50 6.66 0.89
N VAL A 24 -9.71 6.93 1.93
CA VAL A 24 -10.25 7.39 3.22
C VAL A 24 -10.36 8.92 3.15
N PRO A 25 -11.57 9.49 3.05
CA PRO A 25 -11.72 10.94 3.01
C PRO A 25 -11.26 11.56 4.34
N GLY A 26 -10.43 12.59 4.27
CA GLY A 26 -9.94 13.31 5.44
C GLY A 26 -8.86 12.57 6.26
N SER A 27 -8.34 11.44 5.79
CA SER A 27 -7.17 10.85 6.45
C SER A 27 -5.91 11.67 6.16
N PRO A 28 -5.11 12.01 7.18
CA PRO A 28 -3.81 12.63 6.97
C PRO A 28 -2.75 11.65 6.47
N ALA A 29 -2.97 10.34 6.62
CA ALA A 29 -2.00 9.30 6.25
C ALA A 29 -2.23 8.82 4.82
N VAL A 30 -1.89 9.67 3.85
CA VAL A 30 -2.06 9.38 2.42
C VAL A 30 -0.70 9.40 1.71
N GLY A 31 -0.32 8.25 1.15
CA GLY A 31 0.88 8.08 0.34
C GLY A 31 0.51 7.93 -1.13
N GLN A 32 1.17 8.69 -2.00
CA GLN A 32 1.00 8.58 -3.45
C GLN A 32 2.37 8.42 -4.09
N VAL A 33 2.53 7.33 -4.83
CA VAL A 33 3.77 6.98 -5.53
C VAL A 33 3.41 6.57 -6.95
N GLY A 34 4.24 6.92 -7.91
CA GLY A 34 4.05 6.50 -9.29
C GLY A 34 5.38 6.28 -9.98
N ASP A 35 5.40 5.33 -10.90
CA ASP A 35 6.54 5.10 -11.78
C ASP A 35 6.27 5.79 -13.12
N PRO A 36 6.97 6.88 -13.46
CA PRO A 36 6.81 7.57 -14.73
C PRO A 36 7.22 6.71 -15.94
N THR A 37 7.98 5.63 -15.72
CA THR A 37 8.46 4.73 -16.77
C THR A 37 7.37 3.79 -17.26
N THR A 38 6.62 3.18 -16.35
CA THR A 38 5.51 2.27 -16.67
C THR A 38 4.15 2.96 -16.70
N GLY A 39 4.06 4.17 -16.14
CA GLY A 39 2.80 4.91 -15.99
C GLY A 39 1.92 4.40 -14.86
N ASP A 40 2.45 3.53 -14.00
CA ASP A 40 1.72 2.99 -12.85
C ASP A 40 1.67 4.03 -11.73
N VAL A 41 0.48 4.28 -11.17
CA VAL A 41 0.26 5.17 -10.04
C VAL A 41 -0.43 4.39 -8.92
N LEU A 42 0.09 4.50 -7.71
CA LEU A 42 -0.45 3.88 -6.51
C LEU A 42 -0.67 4.93 -5.43
N LYS A 43 -1.91 5.05 -4.97
CA LYS A 43 -2.32 5.89 -3.86
C LYS A 43 -2.85 4.99 -2.75
N ILE A 44 -2.28 5.10 -1.56
CA ILE A 44 -2.71 4.39 -0.36
C ILE A 44 -3.18 5.42 0.66
N SER A 45 -4.32 5.16 1.28
CA SER A 45 -4.90 5.97 2.34
C SER A 45 -5.13 5.09 3.55
N LEU A 46 -4.42 5.37 4.63
CA LEU A 46 -4.49 4.60 5.87
C LEU A 46 -5.29 5.40 6.89
N ARG A 47 -6.15 4.75 7.67
CA ARG A 47 -6.77 5.33 8.87
C ARG A 47 -6.04 4.76 10.07
N ILE A 48 -5.39 5.64 10.82
CA ILE A 48 -4.59 5.25 11.98
C ILE A 48 -5.25 5.84 13.22
N GLU A 49 -5.58 4.98 14.18
CA GLU A 49 -6.14 5.36 15.47
C GLU A 49 -5.27 4.76 16.57
N ASN A 50 -4.80 5.59 17.51
CA ASN A 50 -3.93 5.17 18.61
C ASN A 50 -2.68 4.38 18.18
N GLY A 51 -2.14 4.66 16.99
CA GLY A 51 -0.97 3.95 16.44
C GLY A 51 -1.28 2.62 15.76
N VAL A 52 -2.56 2.27 15.59
CA VAL A 52 -3.04 1.06 14.90
C VAL A 52 -3.74 1.43 13.61
N ILE A 53 -3.45 0.73 12.52
CA ILE A 53 -4.11 0.90 11.23
C ILE A 53 -5.47 0.20 11.29
N VAL A 54 -6.53 0.96 11.52
CA VAL A 54 -7.90 0.43 11.58
C VAL A 54 -8.48 0.17 10.20
N GLU A 55 -8.07 0.95 9.19
CA GLU A 55 -8.58 0.84 7.83
C GLU A 55 -7.45 1.20 6.85
N ALA A 56 -7.25 0.38 5.81
CA ALA A 56 -6.27 0.64 4.77
C ALA A 56 -6.97 0.55 3.43
N LEU A 57 -7.17 1.68 2.75
CA LEU A 57 -7.75 1.73 1.40
C LEU A 57 -6.69 2.09 0.38
N PHE A 58 -6.79 1.55 -0.83
CA PHE A 58 -5.92 1.94 -1.93
C PHE A 58 -6.69 2.24 -3.22
N LYS A 59 -6.06 3.07 -4.04
CA LYS A 59 -6.39 3.30 -5.44
C LYS A 59 -5.11 3.15 -6.25
N SER A 60 -5.08 2.15 -7.11
CA SER A 60 -4.01 1.98 -8.09
C SER A 60 -4.56 2.15 -9.49
N PHE A 61 -3.75 2.75 -10.36
CA PHE A 61 -3.99 2.84 -11.78
C PHE A 61 -2.75 2.30 -12.48
N GLY A 62 -2.88 1.20 -13.22
CA GLY A 62 -1.71 0.55 -13.80
C GLY A 62 -1.93 -0.91 -14.15
N CYS A 63 -0.82 -1.64 -14.26
CA CYS A 63 -0.79 -3.06 -14.58
C CYS A 63 -1.50 -3.93 -13.52
N THR A 64 -2.00 -5.11 -13.94
CA THR A 64 -2.59 -6.13 -13.06
C THR A 64 -1.74 -6.44 -11.83
N ALA A 65 -0.42 -6.53 -12.00
CA ALA A 65 0.54 -6.77 -10.92
C ALA A 65 0.60 -5.63 -9.89
N ALA A 66 0.45 -4.37 -10.33
CA ALA A 66 0.45 -3.21 -9.44
C ALA A 66 -0.83 -3.17 -8.57
N ILE A 67 -1.99 -3.44 -9.19
CA ILE A 67 -3.27 -3.53 -8.46
C ILE A 67 -3.24 -4.68 -7.46
N ALA A 68 -2.76 -5.85 -7.87
CA ALA A 68 -2.67 -7.01 -6.98
C ALA A 68 -1.68 -6.77 -5.83
N SER A 69 -0.52 -6.16 -6.10
CA SER A 69 0.47 -5.80 -5.08
C SER A 69 -0.09 -4.78 -4.09
N GLY A 70 -0.78 -3.74 -4.58
CA GLY A 70 -1.45 -2.75 -3.74
C GLY A 70 -2.50 -3.38 -2.83
N SER A 71 -3.34 -4.26 -3.38
CA SER A 71 -4.39 -4.95 -2.63
C SER A 71 -3.83 -5.92 -1.58
N MET A 72 -2.76 -6.65 -1.90
CA MET A 72 -2.10 -7.52 -0.94
C MET A 72 -1.43 -6.70 0.17
N ALA A 73 -0.71 -5.64 -0.20
CA ALA A 73 -0.03 -4.77 0.75
C ALA A 73 -1.02 -4.11 1.73
N THR A 74 -2.16 -3.60 1.26
CA THR A 74 -3.21 -3.04 2.14
C THR A 74 -3.80 -4.09 3.08
N THR A 75 -4.02 -5.30 2.60
CA THR A 75 -4.52 -6.41 3.42
C THR A 75 -3.53 -6.78 4.52
N LEU A 76 -2.22 -6.74 4.22
CA LEU A 76 -1.17 -7.06 5.19
C LEU A 76 -0.97 -5.99 6.26
N VAL A 77 -1.21 -4.71 5.94
CA VAL A 77 -1.08 -3.60 6.91
C VAL A 77 -2.37 -3.32 7.67
N ALA A 78 -3.53 -3.73 7.16
CA ALA A 78 -4.80 -3.59 7.87
C ALA A 78 -4.77 -4.35 9.20
N GLY A 79 -5.08 -3.66 10.31
CA GLY A 79 -5.06 -4.21 11.66
C GLY A 79 -3.68 -4.25 12.32
N LYS A 80 -2.61 -3.85 11.63
CA LYS A 80 -1.26 -3.79 12.19
C LYS A 80 -0.94 -2.42 12.77
N THR A 81 0.10 -2.37 13.62
CA THR A 81 0.65 -1.11 14.13
C THR A 81 1.46 -0.38 13.07
N ILE A 82 1.66 0.93 13.23
CA ILE A 82 2.53 1.73 12.34
C ILE A 82 3.92 1.10 12.20
N GLU A 83 4.48 0.59 13.30
CA GLU A 83 5.82 -0.02 13.33
C GLU A 83 5.87 -1.32 12.53
N GLU A 84 4.82 -2.13 12.60
CA GLU A 84 4.73 -3.36 11.81
C GLU A 84 4.53 -3.05 10.32
N ALA A 85 3.73 -2.05 9.99
CA ALA A 85 3.56 -1.61 8.61
C ALA A 85 4.85 -1.02 8.03
N ALA A 86 5.66 -0.34 8.85
CA ALA A 86 6.97 0.18 8.45
C ALA A 86 8.02 -0.92 8.23
N ARG A 87 7.87 -2.08 8.89
CA ARG A 87 8.73 -3.26 8.70
C ARG A 87 8.36 -4.09 7.47
N LEU A 88 7.22 -3.81 6.85
CA LEU A 88 6.74 -4.57 5.71
C LEU A 88 7.67 -4.37 4.52
N THR A 89 8.19 -5.46 3.98
CA THR A 89 9.11 -5.42 2.83
C THR A 89 8.45 -5.90 1.56
N ASN A 90 8.95 -5.45 0.40
CA ASN A 90 8.51 -5.98 -0.90
C ASN A 90 8.55 -7.52 -0.97
N ARG A 91 9.50 -8.18 -0.27
CA ARG A 91 9.62 -9.64 -0.22
C ARG A 91 8.39 -10.29 0.41
N GLU A 92 7.87 -9.72 1.49
CA GLU A 92 6.65 -10.23 2.12
C GLU A 92 5.45 -10.10 1.21
N VAL A 93 5.34 -8.98 0.47
CA VAL A 93 4.27 -8.79 -0.53
C VAL A 93 4.40 -9.83 -1.64
N VAL A 94 5.61 -10.07 -2.15
CA VAL A 94 5.88 -11.08 -3.18
C VAL A 94 5.52 -12.49 -2.68
N LEU A 95 5.93 -12.83 -1.45
CA LEU A 95 5.63 -14.12 -0.83
C LEU A 95 4.13 -14.32 -0.58
N ALA A 96 3.44 -13.28 -0.11
CA ALA A 96 2.00 -13.31 0.10
C ALA A 96 1.23 -13.47 -1.22
N LEU A 97 1.76 -12.88 -2.30
CA LEU A 97 1.29 -13.12 -3.66
C LEU A 97 1.71 -14.48 -4.22
N GLY A 98 2.37 -15.37 -3.48
CA GLY A 98 2.78 -16.69 -3.98
C GLY A 98 3.92 -16.66 -5.00
N GLY A 99 4.67 -15.57 -5.05
CA GLY A 99 5.76 -15.33 -5.99
C GLY A 99 5.38 -14.43 -7.16
N LEU A 100 6.32 -13.56 -7.54
CA LEU A 100 6.23 -12.69 -8.71
C LEU A 100 7.46 -12.94 -9.60
N PRO A 101 7.30 -12.88 -10.93
CA PRO A 101 8.44 -12.93 -11.84
C PRO A 101 9.34 -11.71 -11.63
N GLU A 102 10.64 -11.89 -11.86
CA GLU A 102 11.68 -10.90 -11.55
C GLU A 102 11.45 -9.54 -12.25
N SER A 103 10.83 -9.57 -13.43
CA SER A 103 10.42 -8.39 -14.21
C SER A 103 9.29 -7.55 -13.59
N LYS A 104 8.61 -8.05 -12.55
CA LYS A 104 7.47 -7.40 -11.88
C LYS A 104 7.73 -7.05 -10.42
N ILE A 105 8.95 -7.29 -9.93
CA ILE A 105 9.36 -6.93 -8.55
C ILE A 105 9.23 -5.42 -8.29
N GLN A 106 9.43 -4.58 -9.31
CA GLN A 106 9.24 -3.12 -9.22
C GLN A 106 7.82 -2.73 -8.73
N CYS A 107 6.79 -3.50 -9.08
CA CYS A 107 5.42 -3.24 -8.64
C CYS A 107 5.26 -3.45 -7.12
N SER A 108 5.99 -4.39 -6.53
CA SER A 108 6.01 -4.62 -5.07
C SER A 108 6.79 -3.53 -4.33
N VAL A 109 7.86 -3.00 -4.94
CA VAL A 109 8.62 -1.86 -4.39
C VAL A 109 7.75 -0.61 -4.35
N LEU A 110 6.93 -0.36 -5.38
CA LEU A 110 5.97 0.76 -5.37
C LEU A 110 4.96 0.65 -4.21
N ALA A 111 4.49 -0.56 -3.91
CA ALA A 111 3.57 -0.79 -2.80
C ALA A 111 4.22 -0.49 -1.43
N GLU A 112 5.47 -0.93 -1.23
CA GLU A 112 6.25 -0.63 -0.04
C GLU A 112 6.46 0.88 0.13
N GLN A 113 6.91 1.56 -0.93
CA GLN A 113 7.13 3.01 -0.91
C GLN A 113 5.84 3.79 -0.60
N ALA A 114 4.70 3.34 -1.14
CA ALA A 114 3.41 4.00 -0.90
C ALA A 114 2.96 3.89 0.56
N ILE A 115 3.22 2.75 1.22
CA ILE A 115 2.96 2.59 2.65
C ILE A 115 3.89 3.51 3.45
N GLN A 116 5.19 3.50 3.17
CA GLN A 116 6.15 4.33 3.88
C GLN A 116 5.81 5.82 3.76
N GLU A 117 5.44 6.30 2.57
CA GLU A 117 5.03 7.68 2.38
C GLU A 117 3.73 8.00 3.15
N ALA A 118 2.77 7.08 3.20
CA ALA A 118 1.55 7.26 3.99
C ALA A 118 1.84 7.39 5.50
N LEU A 119 2.77 6.58 6.02
CA LEU A 119 3.20 6.62 7.42
C LEU A 119 4.00 7.89 7.74
N ARG A 120 4.82 8.36 6.79
CA ARG A 120 5.57 9.62 6.90
C ARG A 120 4.63 10.82 6.99
N ARG A 121 3.65 10.89 6.08
CA ARG A 121 2.58 11.92 6.05
C ARG A 121 1.77 11.95 7.35
N HIS A 122 1.49 10.78 7.92
CA HIS A 122 0.84 10.68 9.22
C HIS A 122 1.64 11.37 10.33
N HIS A 123 2.94 11.07 10.42
CA HIS A 123 3.83 11.68 11.41
C HIS A 123 3.92 13.21 11.24
N GLU A 124 4.11 13.70 10.02
CA GLU A 124 4.15 15.15 9.74
C GLU A 124 2.86 15.84 10.22
N THR A 125 1.70 15.20 9.99
CA THR A 125 0.43 15.79 10.40
C THR A 125 0.25 15.81 11.93
N LEU A 126 0.75 14.79 12.63
CA LEU A 126 0.75 14.77 14.10
C LEU A 126 1.63 15.90 14.68
N GLU A 127 2.80 16.15 14.08
CA GLU A 127 3.69 17.24 14.49
C GLU A 127 3.05 18.61 14.26
N MET A 128 2.46 18.83 13.08
CA MET A 128 1.72 20.06 12.78
C MET A 128 0.54 20.30 13.74
N THR A 129 -0.18 19.25 14.12
CA THR A 129 -1.32 19.36 15.05
C THR A 129 -0.84 19.73 16.46
N ARG A 130 0.31 19.20 16.89
CA ARG A 130 0.92 19.54 18.20
C ARG A 130 1.45 20.97 18.24
N GLU A 131 2.06 21.46 17.16
CA GLU A 131 2.52 22.85 17.08
C GLU A 131 1.36 23.85 17.07
N ALA A 132 0.28 23.55 16.34
CA ALA A 132 -0.92 24.37 16.34
C ALA A 132 -1.58 24.46 17.74
N GLN A 133 -1.50 23.40 18.55
CA GLN A 133 -1.95 23.41 19.94
C GLN A 133 -1.03 24.17 20.89
N ARG A 134 0.26 24.30 20.56
CA ARG A 134 1.27 24.96 21.39
C ARG A 134 1.27 26.49 21.26
N CYS A 135 0.68 27.03 20.19
CA CYS A 135 0.58 28.47 19.94
C CYS A 135 -0.72 29.10 20.52
N ARG A 136 -1.34 28.45 21.51
CA ARG A 136 -2.58 28.90 22.16
C ARG A 136 -2.36 29.26 23.62
#